data_AF-A0A401MQJ0-F1
#
_entry.id   AF-A0A401MQJ0-F1
#
_cell.length_a   1.000
_cell.length_b   1.000
_cell.length_c   1.000
_cell.angle_alpha   90.00
_cell.angle_beta   90.00
_cell.angle_gamma   90.00
#
_symmetry.space_group_name_H-M   'P 1'
#
loop_
_entity.id
_entity.type
_entity.pdbx_description
1 polymer ?
#
loop_
_entity_poly.entity_id
_entity_poly.type
_entity_poly.pdbx_seq_one_letter_code
_entity_poly.pdbx_strand_id
1 'polypeptide(L)'
;MGIVGAEVRMPLGEPWRVGKRPYGRSALSIAAACLKGFYLRQSSLGINGELGKKLDKSRLPSRVDRRRSFLGHVKSSLPTNPLAPKGPHRRHPKMLPDGARKRLLETVNAARDRLVVTWLADGGLRIGELCGLHLVDLHLRENAACGECRAPHLHVCHRPGNPNRADAKSKYPWRVEHGIVNGGLIKRVSPAMVHTYFEYITTEYPRGVGHGMLLVQLHGARCRAAVGAGWGPADARPGREARWSGAGETPCLPALVYFRGSRRGRRQPVDRPGCRRLGLGGDGG
;
A
#
# COMPACT_ATOMS: atom_id res chain seq x y z
N MET A 1 -11.94 11.06 -50.57
CA MET A 1 -12.61 9.75 -50.73
C MET A 1 -13.99 9.86 -50.10
N GLY A 2 -15.04 10.05 -50.94
CA GLY A 2 -16.42 10.00 -50.47
C GLY A 2 -16.85 8.57 -50.14
N ILE A 3 -17.98 8.41 -49.44
CA ILE A 3 -18.65 7.12 -49.30
C ILE A 3 -18.89 6.57 -50.71
N VAL A 4 -18.42 5.35 -50.96
CA VAL A 4 -18.59 4.66 -52.23
C VAL A 4 -20.10 4.48 -52.48
N GLY A 5 -20.65 5.19 -53.48
CA GLY A 5 -22.00 4.96 -54.00
C GLY A 5 -23.07 6.05 -53.80
N ALA A 6 -22.76 7.25 -53.29
CA ALA A 6 -23.74 8.34 -53.19
C ALA A 6 -23.33 9.56 -54.05
N GLU A 7 -24.19 9.99 -54.98
CA GLU A 7 -23.96 11.15 -55.86
C GLU A 7 -24.06 12.51 -55.15
N VAL A 8 -24.45 12.55 -53.87
CA VAL A 8 -24.51 13.80 -53.11
C VAL A 8 -23.17 14.04 -52.41
N ARG A 9 -22.42 15.06 -52.87
CA ARG A 9 -21.26 15.62 -52.17
C ARG A 9 -21.72 16.34 -50.89
N MET A 10 -21.97 15.58 -49.83
CA MET A 10 -22.08 16.14 -48.48
C MET A 10 -20.66 16.49 -47.98
N PRO A 11 -20.46 17.58 -47.21
CA PRO A 11 -19.20 17.78 -46.52
C PRO A 11 -18.95 16.57 -45.64
N LEU A 12 -17.88 15.81 -45.92
CA LEU A 12 -17.45 14.70 -45.09
C LEU A 12 -17.09 15.32 -43.74
N GLY A 13 -18.00 15.21 -42.77
CA GLY A 13 -17.77 15.71 -41.43
C GLY A 13 -16.45 15.16 -40.89
N GLU A 14 -15.69 15.99 -40.19
CA GLU A 14 -14.46 15.52 -39.56
C GLU A 14 -14.78 14.31 -38.67
N PRO A 15 -13.95 13.24 -38.71
CA PRO A 15 -14.16 12.11 -37.83
C PRO A 15 -14.28 12.58 -36.39
N TRP A 16 -15.35 12.16 -35.73
CA TRP A 16 -15.63 12.59 -34.36
C TRP A 16 -14.41 12.31 -33.47
N ARG A 17 -13.81 13.38 -32.92
CA ARG A 17 -12.65 13.38 -32.01
C ARG A 17 -11.27 13.06 -32.65
N VAL A 18 -10.98 13.50 -33.88
CA VAL A 18 -9.58 13.55 -34.40
C VAL A 18 -8.67 14.27 -33.40
N GLY A 19 -7.52 13.66 -33.06
CA GLY A 19 -6.51 14.24 -32.16
C GLY A 19 -6.88 14.28 -30.66
N LYS A 20 -8.06 13.81 -30.24
CA LYS A 20 -8.45 13.78 -28.82
C LYS A 20 -8.11 12.43 -28.18
N ARG A 21 -7.66 12.46 -26.93
CA ARG A 21 -7.40 11.26 -26.13
C ARG A 21 -8.66 10.37 -26.04
N PRO A 22 -8.55 9.03 -26.05
CA PRO A 22 -9.67 8.13 -25.81
C PRO A 22 -10.39 8.46 -24.50
N TYR A 23 -11.68 8.19 -24.41
CA TYR A 23 -12.42 8.44 -23.17
C TYR A 23 -11.85 7.63 -22.01
N GLY A 24 -11.67 8.30 -20.88
CA GLY A 24 -11.39 7.64 -19.61
C GLY A 24 -12.55 6.77 -19.17
N ARG A 25 -12.29 5.84 -18.25
CA ARG A 25 -13.28 4.85 -17.82
C ARG A 25 -14.55 5.45 -17.20
N SER A 26 -14.39 6.50 -16.40
CA SER A 26 -15.51 7.24 -15.83
C SER A 26 -16.35 7.88 -16.93
N ALA A 27 -15.71 8.52 -17.91
CA ALA A 27 -16.37 9.11 -19.07
C ALA A 27 -17.11 8.05 -19.91
N LEU A 28 -16.50 6.88 -20.14
CA LEU A 28 -17.16 5.75 -20.82
C LEU A 28 -18.37 5.23 -20.04
N SER A 29 -18.28 5.16 -18.71
CA SER A 29 -19.40 4.73 -17.86
C SER A 29 -20.56 5.72 -17.89
N ILE A 30 -20.27 7.02 -17.94
CA ILE A 30 -21.28 8.08 -18.05
C ILE A 30 -21.92 8.03 -19.43
N ALA A 31 -21.12 7.99 -20.50
CA ALA A 31 -21.60 7.89 -21.88
C ALA A 31 -22.50 6.65 -22.07
N ALA A 32 -22.09 5.50 -21.55
CA ALA A 32 -22.89 4.29 -21.58
C ALA A 32 -24.23 4.45 -20.83
N ALA A 33 -24.27 5.21 -19.72
CA ALA A 33 -25.49 5.45 -18.97
C ALA A 33 -26.45 6.36 -19.74
N CYS A 34 -25.95 7.44 -20.35
CA CYS A 34 -26.72 8.32 -21.23
C CYS A 34 -27.30 7.55 -22.41
N LEU A 35 -26.48 6.72 -23.07
CA LEU A 35 -26.90 5.91 -24.22
C LEU A 35 -27.99 4.90 -23.84
N LYS A 36 -27.83 4.22 -22.70
CA LYS A 36 -28.87 3.32 -22.17
C LYS A 36 -30.18 4.08 -21.93
N GLY A 37 -30.11 5.24 -21.26
CA GLY A 37 -31.30 6.05 -20.95
C GLY A 37 -32.03 6.50 -22.21
N PHE A 38 -31.29 6.94 -23.23
CA PHE A 38 -31.86 7.33 -24.53
C PHE A 38 -32.64 6.20 -25.18
N TYR A 39 -32.03 5.01 -25.32
CA TYR A 39 -32.71 3.88 -25.98
C TYR A 39 -33.86 3.30 -25.14
N LEU A 40 -33.78 3.35 -23.82
CA LEU A 40 -34.93 2.97 -22.98
C LEU A 40 -36.10 3.94 -23.17
N ARG A 41 -35.83 5.25 -23.28
CA ARG A 41 -36.88 6.23 -23.59
C ARG A 41 -37.49 6.00 -24.96
N GLN A 42 -36.67 5.74 -25.99
CA GLN A 42 -37.18 5.42 -27.33
C GLN A 42 -38.04 4.16 -27.34
N SER A 43 -37.61 3.11 -26.61
CA SER A 43 -38.40 1.90 -26.45
C SER A 43 -39.74 2.15 -25.76
N SER A 44 -39.81 3.07 -24.79
CA SER A 44 -41.09 3.42 -24.14
C SER A 44 -42.04 4.18 -25.08
N LEU A 45 -41.52 4.80 -26.15
CA LEU A 45 -42.29 5.42 -27.22
C LEU A 45 -42.67 4.43 -28.33
N GLY A 46 -42.43 3.14 -28.13
CA GLY A 46 -42.76 2.08 -29.10
C GLY A 46 -41.66 1.80 -30.13
N ILE A 47 -40.53 2.51 -30.08
CA ILE A 47 -39.44 2.36 -31.06
C ILE A 47 -38.48 1.27 -30.59
N ASN A 48 -38.43 0.15 -31.34
CA ASN A 48 -37.52 -0.98 -31.11
C ASN A 48 -37.58 -1.54 -29.68
N GLY A 49 -38.75 -2.10 -29.33
CA GLY A 49 -39.00 -2.70 -28.02
C GLY A 49 -38.07 -3.86 -27.64
N GLU A 50 -37.51 -4.56 -28.64
CA GLU A 50 -36.53 -5.63 -28.39
C GLU A 50 -35.22 -5.10 -27.79
N LEU A 51 -34.72 -3.98 -28.32
CA LEU A 51 -33.53 -3.33 -27.78
C LEU A 51 -33.78 -2.83 -26.35
N GLY A 52 -34.96 -2.28 -26.09
CA GLY A 52 -35.40 -1.89 -24.74
C GLY A 52 -35.31 -3.06 -23.75
N LYS A 53 -35.91 -4.21 -24.09
CA LYS A 53 -35.86 -5.44 -23.26
C LYS A 53 -34.43 -5.93 -23.01
N LYS A 54 -33.54 -5.83 -24.01
CA LYS A 54 -32.11 -6.22 -23.87
C LYS A 54 -31.34 -5.29 -22.94
N LEU A 55 -31.70 -4.00 -22.87
CA LEU A 55 -31.04 -2.99 -22.06
C LEU A 55 -31.64 -2.86 -20.66
N ASP A 56 -32.92 -3.16 -20.48
CA ASP A 56 -33.63 -3.10 -19.19
C ASP A 56 -33.35 -4.32 -18.30
N LYS A 57 -32.06 -4.50 -17.99
CA LYS A 57 -31.60 -5.57 -17.10
C LYS A 57 -31.37 -5.04 -15.70
N SER A 58 -31.80 -5.84 -14.72
CA SER A 58 -31.51 -5.62 -13.30
C SER A 58 -30.54 -6.69 -12.77
N ARG A 59 -29.92 -6.42 -11.61
CA ARG A 59 -29.09 -7.37 -10.87
C ARG A 59 -29.42 -7.31 -9.38
N LEU A 60 -29.02 -8.35 -8.66
CA LEU A 60 -29.07 -8.35 -7.21
C LEU A 60 -28.06 -7.33 -6.61
N PRO A 61 -28.46 -6.54 -5.60
CA PRO A 61 -27.56 -5.65 -4.89
C PRO A 61 -26.51 -6.43 -4.08
N SER A 62 -25.25 -6.02 -4.18
CA SER A 62 -24.18 -6.55 -3.32
C SER A 62 -24.26 -5.95 -1.91
N ARG A 63 -23.57 -6.56 -0.93
CA ARG A 63 -23.45 -5.99 0.43
C ARG A 63 -22.95 -4.54 0.42
N VAL A 64 -22.03 -4.20 -0.50
CA VAL A 64 -21.51 -2.84 -0.66
C VAL A 64 -22.58 -1.90 -1.20
N ASP A 65 -23.37 -2.35 -2.18
CA ASP A 65 -24.45 -1.56 -2.77
C ASP A 65 -25.53 -1.24 -1.73
N ARG A 66 -25.88 -2.22 -0.88
CA ARG A 66 -26.83 -2.05 0.22
C ARG A 66 -26.29 -1.04 1.24
N ARG A 67 -25.03 -1.16 1.67
CA ARG A 67 -24.42 -0.24 2.64
C ARG A 67 -24.38 1.23 2.17
N ARG A 68 -24.33 1.46 0.86
CA ARG A 68 -24.31 2.82 0.27
C ARG A 68 -25.70 3.42 0.05
N SER A 69 -26.76 2.62 0.17
CA SER A 69 -28.14 3.07 -0.06
C SER A 69 -28.83 3.31 1.29
N PHE A 70 -29.56 4.41 1.42
CA PHE A 70 -30.29 4.78 2.65
C PHE A 70 -31.21 3.65 3.16
N LEU A 71 -31.90 2.96 2.25
CA LEU A 71 -32.73 1.77 2.54
C LEU A 71 -32.15 0.50 1.91
N GLY A 72 -30.85 0.28 2.10
CA GLY A 72 -30.16 -0.86 1.50
C GLY A 72 -30.71 -2.24 1.89
N HIS A 73 -31.30 -2.38 3.08
CA HIS A 73 -31.81 -3.65 3.59
C HIS A 73 -33.11 -4.11 2.89
N VAL A 74 -33.92 -3.18 2.39
CA VAL A 74 -35.15 -3.47 1.62
C VAL A 74 -34.85 -3.65 0.11
N LYS A 75 -33.64 -3.29 -0.33
CA LYS A 75 -33.29 -3.27 -1.75
C LYS A 75 -33.08 -4.69 -2.31
N SER A 76 -34.04 -5.15 -3.11
CA SER A 76 -34.05 -6.46 -3.76
C SER A 76 -33.45 -6.44 -5.18
N SER A 77 -33.48 -5.30 -5.88
CA SER A 77 -32.96 -5.17 -7.25
C SER A 77 -32.23 -3.84 -7.51
N LEU A 78 -31.34 -3.83 -8.50
CA LEU A 78 -30.62 -2.65 -8.97
C LEU A 78 -30.53 -2.64 -10.50
N PRO A 79 -30.69 -1.49 -11.17
CA PRO A 79 -30.50 -1.40 -12.61
C PRO A 79 -29.04 -1.70 -12.97
N THR A 80 -28.85 -2.49 -14.02
CA THR A 80 -27.53 -2.82 -14.58
C THR A 80 -27.39 -2.18 -15.94
N ASN A 81 -26.24 -1.56 -16.21
CA ASN A 81 -25.94 -1.06 -17.53
C ASN A 81 -25.06 -2.06 -18.30
N PRO A 82 -25.61 -2.84 -19.26
CA PRO A 82 -24.82 -3.79 -20.04
C PRO A 82 -23.79 -3.10 -20.96
N LEU A 83 -23.98 -1.81 -21.28
CA LEU A 83 -23.09 -1.02 -22.12
C LEU A 83 -21.88 -0.47 -21.34
N ALA A 84 -21.92 -0.51 -20.00
CA ALA A 84 -20.84 0.04 -19.18
C ALA A 84 -19.57 -0.84 -19.28
N PRO A 85 -18.37 -0.23 -19.29
CA PRO A 85 -17.13 -0.98 -19.44
C PRO A 85 -16.91 -1.93 -18.25
N LYS A 86 -16.91 -3.24 -18.50
CA LYS A 86 -16.68 -4.28 -17.48
C LYS A 86 -15.32 -4.09 -16.79
N GLY A 87 -15.37 -3.90 -15.47
CA GLY A 87 -14.21 -3.63 -14.59
C GLY A 87 -13.07 -4.62 -14.81
N PRO A 88 -11.78 -4.22 -14.68
CA PRO A 88 -10.77 -5.22 -14.38
C PRO A 88 -11.22 -5.93 -13.10
N HIS A 89 -11.11 -7.26 -13.08
CA HIS A 89 -11.22 -8.01 -11.84
C HIS A 89 -10.42 -7.25 -10.77
N ARG A 90 -11.03 -6.98 -9.61
CA ARG A 90 -10.27 -6.49 -8.45
C ARG A 90 -9.11 -7.46 -8.28
N ARG A 91 -7.89 -7.03 -8.60
CA ARG A 91 -6.70 -7.82 -8.31
C ARG A 91 -6.71 -7.96 -6.80
N HIS A 92 -6.97 -9.18 -6.31
CA HIS A 92 -6.73 -9.49 -4.92
C HIS A 92 -5.30 -9.00 -4.60
N PRO A 93 -5.07 -8.38 -3.43
CA PRO A 93 -3.71 -8.02 -3.03
C PRO A 93 -2.85 -9.27 -3.21
N LYS A 94 -1.91 -9.21 -4.16
CA LYS A 94 -1.10 -10.38 -4.51
C LYS A 94 -0.31 -10.72 -3.26
N MET A 95 -0.58 -11.89 -2.68
CA MET A 95 0.41 -12.47 -1.79
C MET A 95 1.68 -12.67 -2.61
N LEU A 96 2.81 -12.46 -1.96
CA LEU A 96 4.09 -12.73 -2.60
C LEU A 96 4.09 -14.22 -3.01
N PRO A 97 4.46 -14.56 -4.25
CA PRO A 97 4.55 -15.96 -4.65
C PRO A 97 5.59 -16.69 -3.79
N ASP A 98 5.38 -17.98 -3.58
CA ASP A 98 6.28 -18.79 -2.76
C ASP A 98 7.71 -18.68 -3.27
N GLY A 99 8.67 -18.57 -2.35
CA GLY A 99 10.09 -18.42 -2.66
C GLY A 99 10.53 -17.07 -3.21
N ALA A 100 9.64 -16.11 -3.49
CA ALA A 100 10.07 -14.82 -4.03
C ALA A 100 10.91 -13.97 -3.07
N ARG A 101 10.75 -14.15 -1.75
CA ARG A 101 11.68 -13.55 -0.77
C ARG A 101 13.11 -14.05 -1.02
N LYS A 102 13.28 -15.36 -1.20
CA LYS A 102 14.58 -15.98 -1.46
C LYS A 102 15.19 -15.43 -2.75
N ARG A 103 14.40 -15.38 -3.83
CA ARG A 103 14.81 -14.81 -5.12
C ARG A 103 15.20 -13.34 -5.02
N LEU A 104 14.48 -12.53 -4.23
CA LEU A 104 14.86 -11.14 -4.01
C LEU A 104 16.19 -11.03 -3.25
N LEU A 105 16.39 -11.87 -2.23
CA LEU A 105 17.64 -11.91 -1.46
C LEU A 105 18.84 -12.36 -2.33
N GLU A 106 18.63 -13.23 -3.31
CA GLU A 106 19.65 -13.64 -4.29
C GLU A 106 20.05 -12.51 -5.26
N THR A 107 19.20 -11.50 -5.45
CA THR A 107 19.44 -10.38 -6.38
C THR A 107 19.99 -9.13 -5.73
N VAL A 108 19.87 -8.97 -4.41
CA VAL A 108 20.34 -7.78 -3.69
C VAL A 108 21.83 -7.91 -3.38
N ASN A 109 22.57 -6.90 -3.81
CA ASN A 109 24.03 -6.88 -3.65
C ASN A 109 24.49 -6.06 -2.44
N ALA A 110 23.66 -5.12 -1.96
CA ALA A 110 23.95 -4.26 -0.80
C ALA A 110 23.37 -4.83 0.50
N ALA A 111 24.12 -4.73 1.60
CA ALA A 111 23.68 -5.06 2.94
C ALA A 111 22.43 -4.25 3.36
N ARG A 112 22.36 -2.98 2.94
CA ARG A 112 21.16 -2.13 3.12
C ARG A 112 19.93 -2.76 2.49
N ASP A 113 20.05 -3.27 1.27
CA ASP A 113 18.91 -3.80 0.53
C ASP A 113 18.47 -5.16 1.09
N ARG A 114 19.42 -5.99 1.58
CA ARG A 114 19.14 -7.21 2.35
C ARG A 114 18.37 -6.91 3.64
N LEU A 115 18.78 -5.86 4.36
CA LEU A 115 18.06 -5.36 5.54
C LEU A 115 16.64 -4.96 5.17
N VAL A 116 16.45 -4.13 4.15
CA VAL A 116 15.11 -3.67 3.71
C VAL A 116 14.20 -4.84 3.35
N VAL A 117 14.67 -5.80 2.54
CA VAL A 117 13.87 -6.97 2.14
C VAL A 117 13.49 -7.81 3.35
N THR A 118 14.44 -8.06 4.26
CA THR A 118 14.23 -8.87 5.46
C THR A 118 13.24 -8.19 6.41
N TRP A 119 13.40 -6.90 6.66
CA TRP A 119 12.58 -6.15 7.62
C TRP A 119 11.15 -5.92 7.14
N LEU A 120 10.94 -5.72 5.84
CA LEU A 120 9.60 -5.64 5.25
C LEU A 120 8.88 -7.00 5.29
N ALA A 121 9.61 -8.10 5.09
CA ALA A 121 9.04 -9.45 5.11
C ALA A 121 8.70 -9.92 6.53
N ASP A 122 9.66 -9.83 7.47
CA ASP A 122 9.56 -10.39 8.81
C ASP A 122 8.84 -9.45 9.78
N GLY A 123 9.17 -8.16 9.74
CA GLY A 123 8.65 -7.15 10.68
C GLY A 123 7.25 -6.63 10.32
N GLY A 124 6.74 -6.95 9.13
CA GLY A 124 5.45 -6.44 8.64
C GLY A 124 5.35 -4.92 8.67
N LEU A 125 6.49 -4.24 8.45
CA LEU A 125 6.61 -2.79 8.41
C LEU A 125 5.96 -2.24 7.15
N ARG A 126 5.26 -1.12 7.29
CA ARG A 126 4.96 -0.30 6.11
C ARG A 126 6.25 0.37 5.66
N ILE A 127 6.38 0.63 4.36
CA ILE A 127 7.56 1.31 3.82
C ILE A 127 7.85 2.63 4.54
N GLY A 128 6.83 3.43 4.85
CA GLY A 128 7.00 4.68 5.60
C GLY A 128 7.37 4.49 7.07
N GLU A 129 6.99 3.36 7.69
CA GLU A 129 7.43 3.01 9.04
C GLU A 129 8.92 2.67 9.01
N LEU A 130 9.35 1.80 8.09
CA LEU A 130 10.77 1.42 7.93
C LEU A 130 11.66 2.62 7.59
N CYS A 131 11.25 3.46 6.62
CA CYS A 131 11.99 4.66 6.25
C CYS A 131 12.05 5.69 7.38
N GLY A 132 11.11 5.64 8.34
CA GLY A 132 11.02 6.60 9.44
C GLY A 132 11.78 6.19 10.70
N LEU A 133 12.41 5.00 10.72
CA LEU A 133 13.10 4.48 11.90
C LEU A 133 14.42 5.21 12.17
N HIS A 134 14.63 5.53 13.43
CA HIS A 134 15.90 5.97 13.98
C HIS A 134 16.61 4.81 14.68
N LEU A 135 17.94 4.90 14.81
CA LEU A 135 18.74 3.90 15.53
C LEU A 135 18.30 3.77 17.00
N VAL A 136 17.89 4.89 17.62
CA VAL A 136 17.36 4.92 19.00
C VAL A 136 16.04 4.16 19.16
N ASP A 137 15.32 3.90 18.07
CA ASP A 137 14.07 3.16 18.10
C ASP A 137 14.28 1.63 18.16
N LEU A 138 15.54 1.16 18.05
CA LEU A 138 15.91 -0.25 17.90
C LEU A 138 16.36 -0.87 19.22
N HIS A 139 15.61 -1.85 19.69
CA HIS A 139 15.89 -2.60 20.91
C HIS A 139 16.22 -4.06 20.57
N LEU A 140 17.42 -4.27 20.02
CA LEU A 140 17.82 -5.54 19.41
C LEU A 140 18.39 -6.58 20.39
N ARG A 141 18.30 -6.31 21.70
CA ARG A 141 18.75 -7.22 22.76
C ARG A 141 17.56 -7.75 23.55
N GLU A 142 17.73 -8.91 24.16
CA GLU A 142 16.77 -9.38 25.16
C GLU A 142 16.74 -8.44 26.36
N ASN A 143 15.56 -8.31 26.97
CA ASN A 143 15.32 -7.45 28.12
C ASN A 143 15.86 -6.03 27.90
N ALA A 144 15.49 -5.42 26.77
CA ALA A 144 15.82 -4.03 26.51
C ALA A 144 15.29 -3.12 27.63
N ALA A 145 16.01 -2.03 27.89
CA ALA A 145 15.82 -1.22 29.09
C ALA A 145 14.49 -0.45 29.14
N CYS A 146 13.72 -0.43 28.05
CA CYS A 146 12.36 0.12 28.03
C CYS A 146 11.37 -0.69 28.89
N GLY A 147 11.64 -1.97 29.13
CA GLY A 147 10.75 -2.85 29.91
C GLY A 147 9.43 -3.20 29.23
N GLU A 148 9.17 -2.75 27.99
CA GLU A 148 7.88 -2.96 27.31
C GLU A 148 7.79 -4.30 26.56
N CYS A 149 8.94 -4.92 26.24
CA CYS A 149 8.99 -6.27 25.68
C CYS A 149 10.31 -6.98 26.01
N ARG A 150 10.21 -8.25 26.42
CA ARG A 150 11.38 -9.10 26.72
C ARG A 150 12.19 -9.48 25.49
N ALA A 151 11.52 -9.78 24.37
CA ALA A 151 12.18 -10.18 23.14
C ALA A 151 12.71 -8.96 22.37
N PRO A 152 13.70 -9.12 21.48
CA PRO A 152 14.13 -8.05 20.59
C PRO A 152 12.96 -7.41 19.84
N HIS A 153 12.92 -6.09 19.84
CA HIS A 153 11.81 -5.32 19.27
C HIS A 153 12.27 -3.96 18.79
N LEU A 154 11.37 -3.25 18.12
CA LEU A 154 11.56 -1.86 17.71
C LEU A 154 10.29 -1.05 17.99
N HIS A 155 10.47 0.26 18.09
CA HIS A 155 9.40 1.22 18.32
C HIS A 155 9.13 2.00 17.03
N VAL A 156 7.92 1.89 16.49
CA VAL A 156 7.51 2.76 15.38
C VAL A 156 6.94 4.05 15.97
N CYS A 157 7.74 5.11 15.88
CA CYS A 157 7.49 6.44 16.43
C CYS A 157 7.04 7.41 15.32
N HIS A 158 5.92 8.10 15.54
CA HIS A 158 5.50 9.18 14.64
C HIS A 158 6.34 10.44 14.94
N ARG A 159 7.22 10.81 14.01
CA ARG A 159 8.14 11.96 14.12
C ARG A 159 7.81 12.97 13.01
N PRO A 160 7.06 14.04 13.30
CA PRO A 160 6.86 15.11 12.33
C PRO A 160 8.22 15.78 12.06
N GLY A 161 8.66 15.81 10.80
CA GLY A 161 9.89 16.51 10.41
C GLY A 161 11.13 15.61 10.24
N ASN A 162 10.97 14.30 10.04
CA ASN A 162 12.09 13.47 9.59
C ASN A 162 12.76 14.08 8.34
N PRO A 163 14.10 14.05 8.21
CA PRO A 163 14.81 14.67 7.08
C PRO A 163 14.36 14.16 5.71
N ASN A 164 14.00 12.87 5.64
CA ASN A 164 13.51 12.21 4.45
C ASN A 164 11.98 12.33 4.25
N ARG A 165 11.30 13.10 5.10
CA ARG A 165 9.84 13.29 5.14
C ARG A 165 9.05 11.99 5.32
N ALA A 166 9.70 10.90 5.76
CA ALA A 166 9.03 9.66 6.09
C ALA A 166 8.27 9.83 7.39
N ASP A 167 7.06 9.28 7.43
CA ASP A 167 6.22 9.40 8.62
C ASP A 167 5.35 8.15 8.83
N ALA A 168 5.23 7.75 10.09
CA ALA A 168 4.36 6.68 10.51
C ALA A 168 2.91 7.17 10.46
N LYS A 169 2.05 6.41 9.75
CA LYS A 169 0.63 6.74 9.63
C LYS A 169 -0.09 6.75 10.99
N SER A 170 0.33 5.88 11.90
CA SER A 170 -0.27 5.73 13.22
C SER A 170 0.46 6.59 14.25
N LYS A 171 -0.29 7.41 14.99
CA LYS A 171 0.24 8.34 16.00
C LYS A 171 0.10 7.78 17.41
N TYR A 172 0.86 6.74 17.73
CA TYR A 172 0.92 6.23 19.11
C TYR A 172 1.80 7.15 19.95
N PRO A 173 1.44 7.44 21.21
CA PRO A 173 2.25 8.26 22.11
C PRO A 173 3.58 7.54 22.38
N TRP A 174 4.69 8.28 22.30
CA TRP A 174 6.03 7.78 22.55
C TRP A 174 6.87 8.89 23.17
N ARG A 175 7.92 8.53 23.90
CA ARG A 175 8.84 9.46 24.56
C ARG A 175 10.25 8.86 24.60
N VAL A 176 11.24 9.71 24.78
CA VAL A 176 12.62 9.28 25.03
C VAL A 176 12.96 9.59 26.48
N GLU A 177 13.31 8.57 27.25
CA GLU A 177 13.73 8.71 28.65
C GLU A 177 15.14 8.11 28.78
N HIS A 178 16.11 8.90 29.24
CA HIS A 178 17.50 8.47 29.37
C HIS A 178 18.10 7.86 28.09
N GLY A 179 17.72 8.38 26.92
CA GLY A 179 18.17 7.88 25.62
C GLY A 179 17.47 6.59 25.15
N ILE A 180 16.49 6.08 25.90
CA ILE A 180 15.71 4.88 25.58
C ILE A 180 14.32 5.32 25.11
N VAL A 181 13.86 4.75 24.00
CA VAL A 181 12.52 5.03 23.46
C VAL A 181 11.49 4.19 24.20
N ASN A 182 10.44 4.83 24.73
CA ASN A 182 9.30 4.17 25.36
C ASN A 182 8.02 4.52 24.59
N GLY A 183 7.10 3.56 24.47
CA GLY A 183 5.81 3.72 23.80
C GLY A 183 5.88 3.50 22.28
N GLY A 184 5.03 4.19 21.54
CA GLY A 184 4.91 4.01 20.09
C GLY A 184 4.27 2.67 19.72
N LEU A 185 4.38 2.28 18.45
CA LEU A 185 3.92 0.96 18.01
C LEU A 185 5.08 -0.05 18.09
N ILE A 186 5.02 -0.95 19.06
CA ILE A 186 6.03 -1.99 19.27
C ILE A 186 5.86 -3.11 18.24
N LYS A 187 6.97 -3.48 17.60
CA LYS A 187 7.05 -4.65 16.70
C LYS A 187 8.21 -5.54 17.09
N ARG A 188 7.96 -6.85 17.18
CA ARG A 188 8.99 -7.85 17.45
C ARG A 188 9.93 -7.96 16.25
N VAL A 189 11.18 -8.23 16.54
CA VAL A 189 12.27 -8.34 15.58
C VAL A 189 12.71 -9.81 15.52
N SER A 190 12.86 -10.35 14.31
CA SER A 190 13.37 -11.71 14.11
C SER A 190 14.90 -11.76 14.22
N PRO A 191 15.52 -12.91 14.51
CA PRO A 191 16.98 -13.04 14.47
C PRO A 191 17.58 -12.61 13.12
N ALA A 192 16.92 -12.91 12.00
CA ALA A 192 17.37 -12.48 10.67
C ALA A 192 17.40 -10.95 10.51
N MET A 193 16.43 -10.25 11.11
CA MET A 193 16.44 -8.78 11.15
C MET A 193 17.62 -8.24 11.97
N VAL A 194 17.96 -8.88 13.09
CA VAL A 194 19.13 -8.51 13.91
C VAL A 194 20.43 -8.73 13.13
N HIS A 195 20.60 -9.87 12.47
CA HIS A 195 21.79 -10.16 11.66
C HIS A 195 21.97 -9.16 10.52
N THR A 196 20.92 -8.89 9.75
CA THR A 196 20.98 -7.93 8.63
C THR A 196 21.24 -6.50 9.11
N TYR A 197 20.79 -6.14 10.32
CA TYR A 197 21.19 -4.87 10.95
C TYR A 197 22.68 -4.81 11.22
N PHE A 198 23.26 -5.81 11.87
CA PHE A 198 24.70 -5.81 12.17
C PHE A 198 25.55 -5.87 10.90
N GLU A 199 25.15 -6.65 9.89
CA GLU A 199 25.81 -6.67 8.58
C GLU A 199 25.86 -5.26 7.99
N TYR A 200 24.71 -4.56 7.92
CA TYR A 200 24.63 -3.22 7.35
C TYR A 200 25.40 -2.16 8.17
N ILE A 201 25.28 -2.17 9.50
CA ILE A 201 25.96 -1.20 10.38
C ILE A 201 27.48 -1.33 10.34
N THR A 202 28.00 -2.55 10.19
CA THR A 202 29.44 -2.81 10.20
C THR A 202 30.10 -2.64 8.84
N THR A 203 29.34 -2.72 7.74
CA THR A 203 29.87 -2.71 6.36
C THR A 203 29.60 -1.41 5.61
N GLU A 204 28.33 -0.97 5.56
CA GLU A 204 27.88 0.08 4.63
C GLU A 204 27.42 1.36 5.33
N TYR A 205 27.12 1.31 6.63
CA TYR A 205 26.61 2.47 7.34
C TYR A 205 27.70 3.54 7.51
N PRO A 206 27.48 4.80 7.08
CA PRO A 206 28.49 5.83 7.15
C PRO A 206 28.78 6.23 8.60
N ARG A 207 30.07 6.50 8.87
CA ARG A 207 30.49 7.08 10.16
C ARG A 207 30.20 8.59 10.15
N GLY A 208 29.66 9.12 11.25
CA GLY A 208 29.41 10.57 11.39
C GLY A 208 28.07 11.08 10.85
N VAL A 209 27.06 10.21 10.77
CA VAL A 209 25.71 10.59 10.34
C VAL A 209 24.99 11.35 11.47
N GLY A 210 24.68 12.64 11.26
CA GLY A 210 24.11 13.53 12.27
C GLY A 210 22.59 13.43 12.49
N HIS A 211 21.86 12.67 11.66
CA HIS A 211 20.40 12.63 11.70
C HIS A 211 19.79 11.40 12.41
N GLY A 212 20.61 10.43 12.84
CA GLY A 212 20.17 9.29 13.64
C GLY A 212 19.25 8.26 12.95
N MET A 213 19.00 8.39 11.64
CA MET A 213 18.09 7.50 10.90
C MET A 213 18.78 6.17 10.59
N LEU A 214 18.02 5.07 10.61
CA LEU A 214 18.53 3.75 10.26
C LEU A 214 18.92 3.66 8.77
N LEU A 215 18.06 4.14 7.87
CA LEU A 215 18.32 4.03 6.43
C LEU A 215 18.90 5.33 5.87
N VAL A 216 20.08 5.21 5.25
CA VAL A 216 20.77 6.32 4.58
C VAL A 216 20.85 6.09 3.08
N GLN A 217 20.91 7.19 2.32
CA GLN A 217 21.17 7.11 0.89
C GLN A 217 22.68 6.93 0.64
N LEU A 218 23.05 5.78 0.07
CA LEU A 218 24.44 5.41 -0.19
C LEU A 218 24.98 5.90 -1.56
N HIS A 219 24.10 6.18 -2.53
CA HIS A 219 24.49 6.57 -3.90
C HIS A 219 23.83 7.87 -4.40
N GLY A 220 24.56 8.66 -5.20
CA GLY A 220 24.06 9.87 -5.89
C GLY A 220 24.52 11.21 -5.30
N ALA A 221 24.15 12.31 -5.95
CA ALA A 221 24.58 13.67 -5.57
C ALA A 221 24.20 14.08 -4.14
N ARG A 222 23.10 13.52 -3.60
CA ARG A 222 22.63 13.72 -2.23
C ARG A 222 23.44 12.96 -1.16
N CYS A 223 24.39 12.11 -1.56
CA CYS A 223 25.33 11.47 -0.63
C CYS A 223 26.43 12.43 -0.17
N ARG A 224 26.77 13.43 -1.00
CA ARG A 224 27.87 14.37 -0.75
C ARG A 224 27.40 15.73 -0.23
N ALA A 225 26.13 16.08 -0.40
CA ALA A 225 25.56 17.28 0.20
C ALA A 225 25.34 17.04 1.70
N ALA A 226 26.37 17.40 2.49
CA ALA A 226 26.39 17.55 3.95
C ALA A 226 25.52 16.56 4.74
N VAL A 227 26.15 15.54 5.34
CA VAL A 227 25.55 14.71 6.40
C VAL A 227 24.32 13.93 5.93
N GLY A 228 24.56 12.88 5.12
CA GLY A 228 23.63 11.79 4.79
C GLY A 228 22.16 12.19 4.67
N ALA A 229 21.64 12.45 3.47
CA ALA A 229 20.19 12.53 3.35
C ALA A 229 19.57 11.15 3.70
N GLY A 230 18.65 11.12 4.67
CA GLY A 230 17.92 9.90 5.03
C GLY A 230 17.21 9.31 3.80
N TRP A 231 17.16 7.98 3.70
CA TRP A 231 16.52 7.30 2.57
C TRP A 231 14.99 7.43 2.64
N GLY A 232 14.37 8.05 1.63
CA GLY A 232 12.96 8.42 1.68
C GLY A 232 12.01 7.43 0.98
N PRO A 233 10.69 7.52 1.22
CA PRO A 233 9.69 6.70 0.53
C PRO A 233 9.63 6.92 -0.98
N ALA A 234 10.14 8.06 -1.47
CA ALA A 234 10.24 8.36 -2.90
C ALA A 234 11.39 7.60 -3.56
N ASP A 235 12.53 7.49 -2.87
CA ASP A 235 13.67 6.66 -3.30
C ASP A 235 13.30 5.18 -3.31
N ALA A 236 12.26 4.81 -2.55
CA ALA A 236 11.66 3.50 -2.59
C ALA A 236 10.70 3.27 -3.77
N ARG A 237 10.28 4.28 -4.54
CA ARG A 237 9.33 4.09 -5.65
C ARG A 237 10.09 4.15 -6.97
N PRO A 238 9.92 3.18 -7.90
CA PRO A 238 10.45 3.37 -9.23
C PRO A 238 9.77 4.58 -9.88
N GLY A 239 10.58 5.40 -10.58
CA GLY A 239 10.08 6.47 -11.43
C GLY A 239 9.09 5.93 -12.46
N ARG A 240 8.10 6.74 -12.84
CA ARG A 240 7.09 6.37 -13.85
C ARG A 240 7.67 6.05 -15.25
N GLU A 241 8.96 6.29 -15.46
CA GLU A 241 9.70 6.03 -16.69
C GLU A 241 10.39 4.65 -16.77
N ALA A 242 10.36 3.84 -15.71
CA ALA A 242 10.86 2.46 -15.76
C ALA A 242 9.86 1.55 -16.52
N ARG A 243 9.69 1.83 -17.81
CA ARG A 243 9.14 0.88 -18.78
C ARG A 243 10.18 -0.24 -18.89
N TRP A 244 9.71 -1.49 -18.89
CA TRP A 244 10.55 -2.66 -19.16
C TRP A 244 11.22 -2.51 -20.53
N SER A 245 12.44 -2.00 -20.55
CA SER A 245 13.41 -2.10 -21.64
C SER A 245 14.54 -2.97 -21.12
N GLY A 246 14.78 -4.09 -21.79
CA GLY A 246 15.68 -5.16 -21.37
C GLY A 246 17.17 -4.81 -21.46
N ALA A 247 17.60 -3.71 -20.83
CA ALA A 247 18.99 -3.31 -20.75
C ALA A 247 19.37 -2.98 -19.30
N GLY A 248 20.19 -3.84 -18.69
CA GLY A 248 21.32 -3.49 -17.82
C GLY A 248 21.15 -2.65 -16.54
N GLU A 249 19.98 -2.08 -16.24
CA GLU A 249 19.80 -1.25 -15.03
C GLU A 249 18.95 -1.99 -13.99
N THR A 250 19.57 -2.25 -12.84
CA THR A 250 18.95 -2.95 -11.70
C THR A 250 17.72 -2.16 -11.23
N PRO A 251 16.48 -2.68 -11.40
CA PRO A 251 15.30 -1.93 -11.03
C PRO A 251 15.20 -1.76 -9.51
N CYS A 252 14.88 -0.55 -9.07
CA CYS A 252 14.66 -0.22 -7.65
C CYS A 252 13.53 -1.09 -7.07
N LEU A 253 13.91 -1.96 -6.12
CA LEU A 253 13.11 -3.04 -5.50
C LEU A 253 11.67 -2.75 -5.01
N PRO A 254 11.23 -1.57 -4.54
CA PRO A 254 10.07 -1.57 -3.63
C PRO A 254 8.69 -1.58 -4.30
N ALA A 255 8.61 -1.57 -5.64
CA ALA A 255 7.34 -1.86 -6.34
C ALA A 255 6.88 -3.32 -6.20
N LEU A 256 7.80 -4.24 -5.87
CA LEU A 256 7.49 -5.66 -5.67
C LEU A 256 7.01 -5.98 -4.24
N VAL A 257 7.25 -5.10 -3.28
CA VAL A 257 7.00 -5.36 -1.85
C VAL A 257 5.88 -4.47 -1.31
N TYR A 258 4.71 -4.48 -1.95
CA TYR A 258 3.49 -4.01 -1.28
C TYR A 258 2.99 -5.09 -0.32
N PHE A 259 3.69 -5.24 0.81
CA PHE A 259 3.32 -6.18 1.85
C PHE A 259 2.10 -5.64 2.61
N ARG A 260 0.97 -6.33 2.45
CA ARG A 260 -0.08 -6.31 3.47
C ARG A 260 0.20 -7.53 4.35
N GLY A 261 1.04 -7.34 5.36
CA GLY A 261 1.37 -8.37 6.34
C GLY A 261 0.09 -9.09 6.77
N SER A 262 0.09 -10.42 6.60
CA SER A 262 -1.00 -11.28 7.04
C SER A 262 -1.21 -10.98 8.54
N ARG A 263 -2.43 -10.66 8.95
CA ARG A 263 -2.79 -10.49 10.37
C ARG A 263 -2.79 -11.86 11.09
N ARG A 264 -1.70 -12.62 10.98
CA ARG A 264 -1.43 -13.83 11.75
C ARG A 264 -0.35 -13.61 12.81
N GLY A 265 -0.17 -12.36 13.25
CA GLY A 265 0.43 -12.09 14.56
C GLY A 265 -0.68 -12.21 15.60
N ARG A 266 -0.67 -13.28 16.40
CA ARG A 266 -1.49 -13.35 17.62
C ARG A 266 -1.21 -12.08 18.40
N ARG A 267 -2.23 -11.24 18.61
CA ARG A 267 -2.20 -10.26 19.70
C ARG A 267 -2.23 -11.09 20.97
N GLN A 268 -1.06 -11.45 21.50
CA GLN A 268 -0.98 -11.90 22.88
C GLN A 268 -1.04 -10.67 23.77
N PRO A 269 -1.85 -10.70 24.84
CA PRO A 269 -1.92 -9.61 25.79
C PRO A 269 -0.53 -9.38 26.38
N VAL A 270 -0.17 -8.12 26.51
CA VAL A 270 1.04 -7.69 27.21
C VAL A 270 0.92 -8.21 28.64
N ASP A 271 1.87 -9.04 29.07
CA ASP A 271 1.99 -9.45 30.47
C ASP A 271 2.15 -8.18 31.31
N ARG A 272 1.09 -7.81 32.04
CA ARG A 272 1.16 -6.78 33.08
C ARG A 272 1.67 -7.43 34.36
N PRO A 273 2.81 -7.01 34.93
CA PRO A 273 3.12 -7.35 36.31
C PRO A 273 2.26 -6.49 37.23
N GLY A 274 1.46 -7.12 38.07
CA GLY A 274 0.75 -6.46 39.17
C GLY A 274 -0.76 -6.35 39.00
N CYS A 275 -1.47 -7.46 39.18
CA CYS A 275 -2.81 -7.41 39.76
C CYS A 275 -2.84 -8.47 40.85
N ARG A 276 -2.67 -8.03 42.11
CA ARG A 276 -2.85 -8.85 43.31
C ARG A 276 -4.23 -9.51 43.21
N ARG A 277 -4.29 -10.83 43.37
CA ARG A 277 -5.55 -11.52 43.69
C ARG A 277 -6.02 -10.96 45.03
N LEU A 278 -7.05 -10.13 44.99
CA LEU A 278 -7.88 -9.89 46.17
C LEU A 278 -8.63 -11.19 46.44
N GLY A 279 -8.37 -11.75 47.62
CA GLY A 279 -9.05 -12.94 48.10
C GLY A 279 -10.53 -12.66 48.28
N LEU A 280 -11.35 -13.60 47.84
CA LEU A 280 -12.72 -13.72 48.31
C LEU A 280 -12.69 -14.78 49.40
N GLY A 281 -12.99 -14.34 50.62
CA GLY A 281 -13.21 -15.20 51.77
C GLY A 281 -14.36 -16.16 51.52
N GLY A 282 -14.17 -17.41 51.92
CA GLY A 282 -15.26 -18.35 52.13
C GLY A 282 -15.65 -18.27 53.60
N ASP A 283 -16.81 -17.68 53.85
CA ASP A 283 -17.58 -17.91 55.07
C ASP A 283 -18.62 -19.01 54.80
N GLY A 284 -18.91 -19.77 55.86
CA GLY A 284 -19.57 -21.06 55.85
C GLY A 284 -21.06 -21.11 55.47
N GLY A 285 -21.51 -22.34 55.27
CA GLY A 285 -22.88 -22.74 54.95
C GLY A 285 -22.91 -24.15 54.40
#